data_AF-A0A705WS43-F1
#
_entry.id   AF-A0A705WS43-F1
#
_cell.length_a   1.000
_cell.length_b   1.000
_cell.length_c   1.000
_cell.angle_alpha   90.00
_cell.angle_beta   90.00
_cell.angle_gamma   90.00
#
_symmetry.space_group_name_H-M   'P 1'
#
loop_
_entity.id
_entity.type
_entity.pdbx_description
1 polymer ?
#
loop_
_entity_poly.entity_id
_entity_poly.type
_entity_poly.pdbx_seq_one_letter_code
_entity_poly.pdbx_strand_id
1 'polypeptide(L)'
;LPSDIADVTLEGEVQVVEQLGHETQIHIQIPAIRQNLVYRQNDVVLVEEGATFAIGLPPERCHLFREDGSACRRLHQEPGV
;
A
#
# COMPACT_ATOMS: atom_id res chain seq x y z
N LEU A 1 -0.92 6.14 -0.23
CA LEU A 1 -0.48 7.44 -0.76
C LEU A 1 -0.39 7.27 -2.28
N PRO A 2 -1.01 8.13 -3.08
CA PRO A 2 -0.78 8.15 -4.52
C PRO A 2 0.71 8.26 -4.85
N SER A 3 1.15 7.65 -5.96
CA SER A 3 2.58 7.59 -6.34
C SER A 3 3.14 8.94 -6.78
N ASP A 4 2.30 9.85 -7.28
CA ASP A 4 2.65 11.19 -7.76
C ASP A 4 3.10 12.15 -6.65
N ILE A 5 2.80 11.83 -5.38
CA ILE A 5 3.16 12.66 -4.22
C ILE A 5 4.09 11.95 -3.23
N ALA A 6 4.71 10.84 -3.65
CA ALA A 6 5.56 10.02 -2.79
C ALA A 6 7.01 9.99 -3.28
N ASP A 7 7.96 10.14 -2.36
CA ASP A 7 9.39 10.01 -2.67
C ASP A 7 9.80 8.56 -2.96
N VAL A 8 9.09 7.60 -2.37
CA VAL A 8 9.31 6.16 -2.55
C VAL A 8 8.06 5.55 -3.16
N THR A 9 8.24 4.87 -4.28
CA THR A 9 7.15 4.20 -5.01
C THR A 9 7.39 2.70 -5.12
N LEU A 10 6.30 1.95 -5.15
CA LEU A 10 6.27 0.53 -5.48
C LEU A 10 5.35 0.35 -6.69
N GLU A 11 5.84 -0.37 -7.67
CA GLU A 11 5.12 -0.67 -8.91
C GLU A 11 4.92 -2.18 -9.04
N GLY A 12 3.74 -2.57 -9.50
CA GLY A 12 3.38 -3.96 -9.71
C GLY A 12 2.16 -4.11 -10.60
N GLU A 13 1.70 -5.34 -10.74
CA GLU A 13 0.55 -5.70 -11.58
C GLU A 13 -0.69 -5.94 -10.71
N VAL A 14 -1.82 -5.35 -11.09
CA VAL A 14 -3.10 -5.53 -10.39
C VAL A 14 -3.60 -6.96 -10.60
N GLN A 15 -3.82 -7.67 -9.51
CA GLN A 15 -4.32 -9.05 -9.51
C GLN A 15 -5.82 -9.12 -9.22
N VAL A 16 -6.33 -8.28 -8.32
CA VAL A 16 -7.73 -8.28 -7.89
C VAL A 16 -8.17 -6.84 -7.61
N VAL A 17 -9.41 -6.51 -7.99
CA VAL A 17 -10.06 -5.23 -7.71
C VAL A 17 -11.40 -5.47 -7.01
N GLU A 18 -11.53 -4.97 -5.78
CA GLU A 18 -12.77 -5.04 -5.01
C GLU A 18 -13.44 -3.66 -4.93
N GLN A 19 -14.63 -3.53 -5.50
CA GLN A 19 -15.44 -2.30 -5.43
C GLN A 19 -16.46 -2.40 -4.29
N LEU A 20 -16.20 -1.69 -3.18
CA LEU A 20 -17.03 -1.73 -1.97
C LEU A 20 -17.97 -0.52 -1.83
N GLY A 21 -18.10 0.29 -2.89
CA GLY A 21 -18.91 1.50 -2.96
C GLY A 21 -18.27 2.71 -2.27
N HIS A 22 -17.94 2.59 -0.98
CA HIS A 22 -17.29 3.66 -0.22
C HIS A 22 -15.76 3.68 -0.37
N GLU A 23 -15.18 2.57 -0.80
CA GLU A 23 -13.77 2.41 -1.10
C GLU A 23 -13.54 1.35 -2.17
N THR A 24 -12.35 1.36 -2.74
CA THR A 24 -11.84 0.32 -3.64
C THR A 24 -10.59 -0.31 -3.03
N GLN A 25 -10.56 -1.64 -2.96
CA GLN A 25 -9.38 -2.39 -2.56
C GLN A 25 -8.70 -3.00 -3.78
N ILE A 26 -7.39 -2.76 -3.91
CA ILE A 26 -6.60 -3.16 -5.07
C ILE A 26 -5.47 -4.07 -4.56
N HIS A 27 -5.44 -5.31 -5.05
CA HIS A 27 -4.39 -6.27 -4.73
C HIS A 27 -3.32 -6.22 -5.82
N ILE A 28 -2.10 -5.84 -5.45
CA ILE A 28 -1.01 -5.59 -6.39
C ILE A 28 0.09 -6.62 -6.16
N GLN A 29 0.48 -7.33 -7.21
CA GLN A 29 1.64 -8.21 -7.18
C GLN A 29 2.90 -7.42 -7.54
N ILE A 30 3.86 -7.38 -6.60
CA ILE A 30 5.15 -6.71 -6.81
C ILE A 30 6.21 -7.79 -7.05
N PRO A 31 7.01 -7.75 -8.14
CA PRO A 31 7.95 -8.83 -8.48
C PRO A 31 8.93 -9.24 -7.36
N ALA A 32 9.32 -8.29 -6.51
CA ALA A 32 10.26 -8.53 -5.40
C ALA A 32 9.61 -9.09 -4.11
N ILE A 33 8.27 -9.16 -4.05
CA ILE A 33 7.51 -9.52 -2.85
C ILE A 33 6.59 -10.70 -3.18
N ARG A 34 6.71 -11.80 -2.44
CA ARG A 34 5.89 -13.00 -2.69
C ARG A 34 4.40 -12.81 -2.39
N GLN A 35 4.09 -11.89 -1.48
CA GLN A 35 2.73 -11.62 -1.03
C GLN A 35 2.18 -10.42 -1.81
N ASN A 36 0.88 -10.48 -2.14
CA ASN A 36 0.21 -9.35 -2.76
C ASN A 36 0.11 -8.19 -1.76
N LEU A 37 0.35 -6.98 -2.24
CA LEU A 37 0.19 -5.77 -1.47
C LEU A 37 -1.24 -5.26 -1.64
N VAL A 38 -1.95 -5.06 -0.53
CA VAL A 38 -3.31 -4.54 -0.55
C VAL A 38 -3.26 -3.03 -0.40
N TYR A 39 -3.78 -2.31 -1.39
CA TYR A 39 -3.91 -0.87 -1.41
C TYR A 39 -5.39 -0.49 -1.29
N ARG A 40 -5.70 0.45 -0.38
CA ARG A 40 -7.07 0.97 -0.19
C ARG A 40 -7.12 2.42 -0.66
N GLN A 41 -8.11 2.73 -1.48
CA GLN A 41 -8.40 4.07 -1.93
C GLN A 41 -9.86 4.41 -1.64
N ASN A 42 -10.10 5.60 -1.09
CA ASN A 42 -11.47 6.08 -0.85
C ASN A 42 -12.18 6.27 -2.19
N ASP A 43 -13.49 6.01 -2.17
CA ASP A 43 -14.37 6.09 -3.35
C ASP A 43 -14.08 5.00 -4.41
N VAL A 44 -14.81 5.06 -5.51
CA VAL A 44 -14.70 4.13 -6.64
C VAL A 44 -13.52 4.52 -7.52
N VAL A 45 -12.60 3.57 -7.71
CA VAL A 45 -11.45 3.70 -8.61
C VAL A 45 -11.60 2.71 -9.75
N LEU A 46 -11.53 3.23 -10.97
CA LEU A 46 -11.60 2.41 -12.18
C LEU A 46 -10.18 1.94 -12.51
N VAL A 47 -9.88 0.70 -12.17
CA VAL A 47 -8.65 0.00 -12.54
C VAL A 47 -9.00 -1.40 -13.02
N GLU A 48 -8.24 -1.90 -13.99
CA GLU A 48 -8.44 -3.24 -14.56
C GLU A 48 -7.41 -4.22 -14.00
N GLU A 49 -7.81 -5.49 -13.89
CA GLU A 49 -6.87 -6.58 -13.60
C GLU A 49 -5.84 -6.71 -14.74
N GLY A 50 -4.59 -6.98 -14.39
CA GLY A 50 -3.46 -7.01 -15.31
C GLY A 50 -2.85 -5.63 -15.63
N ALA A 51 -3.46 -4.53 -15.17
CA ALA A 51 -2.87 -3.21 -15.33
C ALA A 51 -1.65 -3.00 -14.42
N THR A 52 -0.67 -2.24 -14.92
CA THR A 52 0.43 -1.74 -14.09
C THR A 52 -0.09 -0.66 -13.15
N PHE A 53 0.22 -0.77 -11.86
CA PHE A 53 -0.20 0.18 -10.83
C PHE A 53 0.96 0.55 -9.91
N ALA A 54 1.11 1.85 -9.64
CA ALA A 54 2.16 2.40 -8.80
C ALA A 54 1.57 3.09 -7.56
N ILE A 55 2.08 2.75 -6.39
CA ILE A 55 1.69 3.34 -5.11
C ILE A 55 2.87 3.98 -4.39
N GLY A 56 2.58 4.99 -3.59
CA GLY A 56 3.56 5.62 -2.69
C GLY A 56 3.67 4.90 -1.35
N LEU A 57 4.91 4.75 -0.86
CA LEU A 57 5.24 4.18 0.45
C LEU A 57 5.76 5.28 1.41
N PRO A 58 4.89 5.84 2.26
CA PRO A 58 5.28 6.91 3.20
C PRO A 58 6.10 6.37 4.39
N PRO A 59 7.39 6.73 4.53
CA PRO A 59 8.27 6.17 5.56
C PRO A 59 7.79 6.40 6.99
N GLU A 60 7.19 7.55 7.25
CA GLU A 60 6.69 7.95 8.57
C GLU A 60 5.56 7.04 9.07
N ARG A 61 4.85 6.35 8.17
CA ARG A 61 3.78 5.38 8.50
C ARG A 61 4.24 3.92 8.48
N CYS A 62 5.50 3.66 8.11
CA CYS A 62 6.04 2.30 8.10
C CYS A 62 6.27 1.76 9.52
N HIS A 63 6.13 0.45 9.63
CA HIS A 63 6.45 -0.31 10.84
C HIS A 63 7.60 -1.25 10.50
N LEU A 64 8.51 -1.43 11.46
CA LEU A 64 9.66 -2.32 11.30
C LEU A 64 9.65 -3.33 12.45
N PHE A 65 9.84 -4.60 12.08
CA PHE A 65 9.87 -5.72 13.03
C PHE A 65 11.20 -6.44 12.90
N ARG A 66 11.76 -6.87 14.04
CA ARG A 66 12.96 -7.71 14.08
C ARG A 66 12.60 -9.16 13.74
N GLU A 67 13.63 -9.98 13.54
CA GLU A 67 13.48 -11.42 13.27
C GLU A 67 12.75 -12.18 14.40
N ASP A 68 12.88 -11.71 15.65
CA ASP A 68 12.15 -12.25 16.80
C ASP A 68 10.67 -11.82 16.87
N GLY A 69 10.21 -11.02 15.90
CA GLY A 69 8.85 -10.48 15.84
C GLY A 69 8.63 -9.21 16.67
N SER A 70 9.63 -8.74 17.42
CA SER A 70 9.50 -7.51 18.21
C SER A 70 9.44 -6.28 17.31
N ALA A 71 8.55 -5.33 17.66
CA ALA A 71 8.44 -4.06 16.94
C ALA A 71 9.58 -3.11 17.32
N CYS A 72 10.17 -2.45 16.32
CA CYS A 72 10.97 -1.26 16.52
C CYS A 72 10.02 -0.08 16.81
N ARG A 73 10.16 0.54 17.99
CA ARG A 73 9.28 1.65 18.40
C ARG A 73 9.33 2.78 17.36
N ARG A 74 8.18 3.13 16.80
CA ARG A 74 8.03 4.30 15.93
C ARG A 74 8.31 5.58 16.71
N LEU A 75 9.01 6.50 16.06
CA LEU A 75 9.36 7.81 16.62
C LEU A 75 8.53 8.96 16.01
N HIS A 76 7.77 8.67 14.95
CA HIS A 76 6.81 9.61 14.40
C HIS A 76 5.65 9.81 15.37
N GLN A 77 5.22 11.06 15.56
CA GLN A 77 4.07 11.40 16.41
C GLN A 77 2.79 11.28 15.60
N GLU A 78 1.90 10.40 16.02
CA GLU A 78 0.58 10.26 15.41
C GLU A 78 -0.41 11.19 16.13
N PRO A 79 -1.22 11.97 15.39
CA PRO A 79 -2.26 12.78 16.00
C PRO A 79 -3.25 11.91 16.79
N GLY A 80 -3.49 12.29 18.05
CA GLY A 80 -4.47 11.61 18.92
C GLY A 80 -3.90 10.53 19.84
N VAL A 81 -2.56 10.38 19.89
CA VAL A 81 -1.84 9.51 20.84
C VAL A 81 -0.89 10.34 21.70
#